data_AF-A0A0X8XYC7-F1
#
_entry.id   AF-A0A0X8XYC7-F1
#
_cell.length_a   1.000
_cell.length_b   1.000
_cell.length_c   1.000
_cell.angle_alpha   90.00
_cell.angle_beta   90.00
_cell.angle_gamma   90.00
#
_symmetry.space_group_name_H-M   'P 1'
#
loop_
_entity.id
_entity.type
_entity.pdbx_description
1 polymer ?
#
loop_
_entity_poly.entity_id
_entity_poly.type
_entity_poly.pdbx_seq_one_letter_code
_entity_poly.pdbx_strand_id
1 'polypeptide(L)'
;MSCELTEESLFILNLLYKRRSVNRDKGYHSELLRKLYGNKFPGRGHLPFNETIKILLNEGYITKIRKKKEKYYISDMNRAIRTLVSHGYITLDGL
;
A
#
# COMPACT_ATOMS: atom_id res chain seq x y z
N MET A 1 19.57 3.81 -5.45
CA MET A 1 18.19 4.35 -5.61
C MET A 1 17.49 4.22 -4.27
N SER A 2 17.51 5.28 -3.47
CA SER A 2 16.75 5.34 -2.21
C SER A 2 15.27 5.34 -2.56
N CYS A 3 14.55 4.29 -2.19
CA CYS A 3 13.11 4.28 -2.36
C CYS A 3 12.52 5.28 -1.35
N GLU A 4 11.85 6.32 -1.85
CA GLU A 4 11.33 7.45 -1.05
C GLU A 4 10.02 7.12 -0.32
N LEU A 5 9.67 5.84 -0.18
CA LEU A 5 8.45 5.46 0.53
C LEU A 5 8.67 5.55 2.04
N THR A 6 7.76 6.28 2.69
CA THR A 6 7.69 6.34 4.15
C THR A 6 7.26 5.00 4.75
N GLU A 7 7.46 4.82 6.06
CA GLU A 7 7.00 3.62 6.78
C GLU A 7 5.50 3.40 6.57
N GLU A 8 4.71 4.47 6.58
CA GLU A 8 3.27 4.42 6.37
C GLU A 8 2.91 3.92 4.97
N SER A 9 3.68 4.36 3.97
CA SER A 9 3.50 3.95 2.58
C SER A 9 3.85 2.47 2.39
N LEU A 10 4.95 2.03 3.00
CA LEU A 10 5.37 0.62 2.99
C LEU A 10 4.36 -0.28 3.70
N PHE A 11 3.78 0.17 4.81
CA PHE A 11 2.73 -0.56 5.52
C PHE A 11 1.50 -0.81 4.64
N ILE A 12 0.99 0.23 3.98
CA ILE A 12 -0.16 0.08 3.07
C ILE A 12 0.19 -0.85 1.91
N LEU A 13 1.37 -0.68 1.31
CA LEU A 13 1.83 -1.50 0.18
C LEU A 13 1.92 -2.98 0.57
N ASN A 14 2.49 -3.28 1.74
CA ASN A 14 2.58 -4.64 2.29
C ASN A 14 1.19 -5.24 2.55
N LEU A 15 0.24 -4.44 3.04
CA LEU A 15 -1.11 -4.93 3.31
C LEU A 15 -1.83 -5.34 2.02
N LEU A 16 -1.71 -4.52 0.96
CA LEU A 16 -2.26 -4.85 -0.35
C LEU A 16 -1.57 -6.07 -0.96
N TYR A 17 -0.25 -6.21 -0.78
CA TYR A 17 0.53 -7.36 -1.23
C TYR A 17 0.06 -8.66 -0.56
N LYS A 18 0.02 -8.69 0.78
CA LYS A 18 -0.43 -9.87 1.56
C LYS A 18 -1.87 -10.27 1.23
N ARG A 19 -2.73 -9.31 0.91
CA ARG A 19 -4.12 -9.55 0.51
C ARG A 19 -4.28 -9.92 -0.96
N ARG A 20 -3.19 -9.98 -1.73
CA ARG A 20 -3.19 -10.22 -3.19
C ARG A 20 -4.18 -9.31 -3.91
N SER A 21 -4.27 -8.05 -3.48
CA SER A 21 -5.11 -7.02 -4.11
C SER A 21 -4.39 -6.48 -5.35
N VAL A 22 -4.43 -7.27 -6.42
CA VAL A 22 -3.55 -7.12 -7.60
C VAL A 22 -4.33 -6.97 -8.91
N ASN A 23 -5.65 -6.97 -8.82
CA ASN A 23 -6.52 -6.79 -9.98
C ASN A 23 -7.71 -5.88 -9.65
N ARG A 24 -8.32 -5.34 -10.70
CA ARG A 24 -9.41 -4.36 -10.63
C ARG A 24 -10.67 -4.88 -9.92
N ASP A 25 -10.83 -6.20 -9.85
CA ASP A 25 -12.00 -6.85 -9.24
C ASP A 25 -11.79 -7.21 -7.76
N LYS A 26 -10.54 -7.42 -7.33
CA LYS A 26 -10.17 -7.76 -5.93
C LYS A 26 -9.46 -6.61 -5.21
N GLY A 27 -9.70 -5.37 -5.64
CA GLY A 27 -9.22 -4.19 -4.94
C GLY A 27 -9.69 -4.16 -3.48
N TYR A 28 -8.82 -3.69 -2.60
CA TYR A 28 -9.07 -3.60 -1.16
C TYR A 28 -9.87 -2.35 -0.83
N HIS A 29 -10.87 -2.46 0.03
CA HIS A 29 -11.74 -1.36 0.40
C HIS A 29 -10.99 -0.27 1.20
N SER A 30 -11.12 0.98 0.76
CA SER A 30 -10.43 2.13 1.37
C SER A 30 -10.79 2.33 2.85
N GLU A 31 -12.05 2.12 3.23
CA GLU A 31 -12.54 2.22 4.62
C GLU A 31 -11.81 1.23 5.55
N LEU A 32 -11.69 -0.03 5.12
CA LEU A 32 -11.00 -1.07 5.89
C LEU A 32 -9.50 -0.80 5.96
N LEU A 33 -8.91 -0.34 4.85
CA LEU A 33 -7.51 0.07 4.79
C LEU A 33 -7.21 1.21 5.78
N ARG A 34 -8.07 2.23 5.80
CA ARG A 34 -7.99 3.38 6.72
C ARG A 34 -8.12 2.95 8.18
N LYS A 35 -9.02 2.01 8.49
CA LYS A 35 -9.16 1.47 9.85
C LYS A 35 -7.88 0.76 10.31
N LEU A 36 -7.32 -0.11 9.48
CA LEU A 36 -6.07 -0.83 9.81
C LEU A 36 -4.88 0.12 9.93
N TYR A 37 -4.85 1.15 9.08
CA TYR A 37 -3.87 2.23 9.16
C TYR A 37 -3.93 2.98 10.49
N GLY A 38 -5.12 3.46 10.89
CA GLY A 38 -5.30 4.22 12.13
C GLY A 38 -4.96 3.39 13.39
N ASN A 39 -5.20 2.08 13.34
CA ASN A 39 -4.79 1.18 14.42
C ASN A 39 -3.27 1.03 14.53
N LYS A 40 -2.55 1.05 13.40
CA LYS A 40 -1.09 0.89 13.37
C LYS A 40 -0.34 2.18 13.67
N PHE A 41 -0.88 3.31 13.20
CA PHE A 41 -0.28 4.64 13.30
C PHE A 41 -1.19 5.61 14.07
N PRO A 42 -1.44 5.38 15.37
CA PRO A 42 -2.25 6.29 16.16
C PRO A 42 -1.45 7.56 16.51
N GLY A 43 -1.97 8.74 16.17
CA GLY A 43 -1.43 10.03 16.64
C GLY A 43 -0.99 10.98 15.53
N ARG A 44 -0.38 12.10 15.94
CA ARG A 44 -0.01 13.24 15.07
C ARG A 44 1.41 13.16 14.48
N GLY A 45 2.18 12.14 14.83
CA GLY A 45 3.57 11.96 14.36
C GLY A 45 3.69 11.18 13.04
N HIS A 46 2.56 10.73 12.49
CA HIS A 46 2.53 9.92 11.28
C HIS A 46 1.87 10.68 10.14
N LEU A 47 2.26 10.34 8.92
CA LEU A 47 1.65 10.91 7.74
C LEU A 47 0.13 10.60 7.74
N PRO A 48 -0.76 11.54 7.37
CA PRO A 48 -2.18 11.25 7.26
C PRO A 48 -2.45 10.20 6.19
N PHE A 49 -3.39 9.28 6.44
CA PHE A 49 -3.76 8.21 5.49
C PHE A 49 -3.96 8.70 4.05
N ASN A 50 -4.63 9.84 3.87
CA ASN A 50 -4.90 10.40 2.54
C ASN A 50 -3.60 10.84 1.82
N GLU A 51 -2.65 11.42 2.56
CA GLU A 51 -1.35 11.82 2.01
C GLU A 51 -0.51 10.58 1.66
N THR A 52 -0.51 9.55 2.53
CA THR A 52 0.15 8.27 2.26
C THR A 52 -0.38 7.60 0.98
N ILE A 53 -1.71 7.59 0.81
CA ILE A 53 -2.33 7.06 -0.42
C ILE A 53 -1.95 7.91 -1.65
N LYS A 54 -1.90 9.24 -1.51
CA LYS A 54 -1.50 10.14 -2.59
C LYS A 54 -0.07 9.88 -3.04
N ILE A 55 0.86 9.67 -2.11
CA ILE A 55 2.24 9.27 -2.43
C ILE A 55 2.23 7.96 -3.23
N LEU A 56 1.56 6.91 -2.74
CA LEU A 56 1.53 5.62 -3.42
C LEU A 56 0.87 5.67 -4.81
N LEU A 57 -0.12 6.53 -5.02
CA LEU A 57 -0.75 6.77 -6.32
C LEU A 57 0.19 7.51 -7.27
N ASN A 58 0.85 8.58 -6.78
CA ASN A 58 1.78 9.39 -7.57
C ASN A 58 3.01 8.59 -8.00
N GLU A 59 3.53 7.78 -7.08
CA GLU A 59 4.65 6.87 -7.35
C GLU A 59 4.27 5.68 -8.22
N GLY A 60 2.97 5.47 -8.51
CA GLY A 60 2.49 4.41 -9.38
C GLY A 60 2.51 3.00 -8.77
N TYR A 61 2.66 2.88 -7.45
CA TYR A 61 2.58 1.59 -6.75
C TYR A 61 1.17 1.03 -6.71
N ILE A 62 0.18 1.91 -6.54
CA ILE A 62 -1.23 1.53 -6.45
C ILE A 62 -2.08 2.30 -7.45
N THR A 63 -3.24 1.76 -7.75
CA THR A 63 -4.28 2.42 -8.55
C THR A 63 -5.63 2.36 -7.85
N LYS A 64 -6.46 3.38 -8.07
CA LYS A 64 -7.83 3.45 -7.56
C LYS A 64 -8.85 2.86 -8.54
N ILE A 65 -9.82 2.14 -7.99
CA ILE A 65 -11.02 1.69 -8.71
C ILE A 65 -12.18 2.60 -8.29
N ARG A 66 -12.67 3.41 -9.24
CA ARG A 66 -13.86 4.24 -9.04
C ARG A 66 -15.12 3.37 -9.19
N LYS A 67 -15.51 2.67 -8.13
CA LYS A 67 -16.85 2.07 -7.95
C LYS A 67 -17.57 2.82 -6.82
N LYS A 68 -18.79 2.41 -6.44
CA LYS A 68 -19.60 3.01 -5.36
C LYS A 68 -18.85 3.19 -4.02
N LYS A 69 -17.85 2.33 -3.76
CA LYS A 69 -16.86 2.49 -2.70
C LYS A 69 -15.46 2.45 -3.32
N GLU A 70 -14.59 3.36 -2.90
CA GLU A 70 -13.20 3.40 -3.37
C GLU A 70 -12.45 2.13 -2.96
N LYS A 71 -11.70 1.59 -3.91
CA LYS A 71 -10.82 0.44 -3.69
C LYS A 71 -9.44 0.71 -4.27
N TYR A 72 -8.42 0.13 -3.65
CA TYR A 72 -7.03 0.22 -4.09
C TYR A 72 -6.49 -1.17 -4.44
N TYR A 73 -5.67 -1.24 -5.48
CA TYR A 73 -4.92 -2.44 -5.85
C TYR A 73 -3.51 -2.05 -6.30
N ILE A 74 -2.57 -2.99 -6.20
CA ILE A 74 -1.20 -2.80 -6.68
C ILE A 74 -1.21 -2.77 -8.19
N SER A 75 -0.71 -1.69 -8.79
CA SER A 75 -0.57 -1.53 -10.24
C SER A 75 0.70 -2.15 -10.79
N ASP A 76 1.79 -2.11 -10.02
CA ASP A 76 3.07 -2.72 -10.37
C ASP A 76 3.52 -3.68 -9.27
N MET A 77 3.23 -4.97 -9.46
CA MET A 77 3.57 -6.02 -8.51
C MET A 77 5.08 -6.22 -8.37
N ASN A 78 5.82 -6.16 -9.48
CA ASN A 78 7.26 -6.41 -9.48
C ASN A 78 7.98 -5.29 -8.72
N ARG A 79 7.60 -4.04 -8.95
CA ARG A 79 8.13 -2.90 -8.20
C ARG A 79 7.73 -2.96 -6.73
N ALA A 80 6.48 -3.32 -6.42
CA ALA A 80 6.04 -3.49 -5.05
C ALA A 80 6.85 -4.56 -4.30
N ILE A 81 7.07 -5.73 -4.90
CA ILE A 81 7.90 -6.80 -4.31
C ILE A 81 9.32 -6.33 -4.08
N ARG A 82 9.98 -5.75 -5.10
CA ARG A 82 11.37 -5.26 -4.98
C ARG A 82 11.51 -4.25 -3.84
N THR A 83 10.56 -3.32 -3.73
CA THR A 83 10.54 -2.32 -2.66
C THR A 83 10.29 -2.96 -1.29
N LEU A 84 9.32 -3.89 -1.17
CA LEU A 84 9.07 -4.57 0.10
C LEU A 84 10.27 -5.41 0.55
N VAL A 85 10.97 -6.07 -0.39
CA VAL A 85 12.20 -6.82 -0.10
C VAL A 85 13.32 -5.87 0.34
N SER A 86 13.55 -4.76 -0.38
CA SER A 86 14.62 -3.83 -0.04
C SER A 86 14.44 -3.16 1.33
N HIS A 87 13.20 -3.07 1.81
CA HIS A 87 12.86 -2.55 3.13
C HIS A 87 12.63 -3.65 4.19
N GLY A 88 12.91 -4.93 3.88
CA GLY A 88 12.83 -6.04 4.85
C GLY A 88 11.40 -6.42 5.26
N TYR A 89 10.37 -5.96 4.52
CA TYR A 89 8.97 -6.29 4.79
C TYR A 89 8.60 -7.71 4.37
N ILE A 90 9.29 -8.25 3.36
CA ILE A 90 9.14 -9.62 2.86
C ILE A 90 10.52 -10.18 2.51
N THR A 91 10.69 -11.49 2.66
CA THR A 91 11.87 -12.21 2.18
C THR A 91 11.51 -12.96 0.89
N LEU A 92 12.49 -13.13 -0.01
CA LEU A 92 12.30 -13.91 -1.25
C LEU A 92 12.39 -15.43 -1.00
N ASP A 93 12.69 -15.86 0.23
CA ASP A 93 12.85 -17.27 0.67
C ASP A 93 11.55 -18.11 0.70
N GLY A 94 10.60 -17.86 -0.20
CA GLY A 94 9.35 -18.63 -0.23
C GLY A 94 8.45 -18.35 -1.41
N LEU A 95 9.05 -18.04 -2.57
CA LEU A 95 8.36 -17.88 -3.84
C LEU A 95 8.45 -19.16 -4.68
#